data_AF-A0A7Y2BV74-F1
#
_entry.id   AF-A0A7Y2BV74-F1
#
_cell.length_a   1.000
_cell.length_b   1.000
_cell.length_c   1.000
_cell.angle_alpha   90.00
_cell.angle_beta   90.00
_cell.angle_gamma   90.00
#
_symmetry.space_group_name_H-M   'P 1'
#
loop_
_entity.id
_entity.type
_entity.pdbx_description
1 polymer ?
#
loop_
_entity_poly.entity_id
_entity_poly.type
_entity_poly.pdbx_seq_one_letter_code
_entity_poly.pdbx_strand_id
1 'polypeptide(L)' 'MAKTIIKNATLVNEGRMYESDVLVDKGRIIRIDKDISDEAAEVIDIKGQW' A
#
# COMPACT_ATOMS: atom_id res chain seq x y z
N MET A 1 9.48 10.99 8.80
CA MET A 1 8.79 9.68 8.78
C MET A 1 9.38 8.88 7.65
N ALA A 2 9.59 7.59 7.85
CA ALA A 2 10.06 6.69 6.79
C ALA A 2 8.93 6.45 5.77
N LYS A 3 9.30 6.07 4.54
CA LYS A 3 8.34 5.58 3.56
C LYS A 3 7.83 4.21 3.99
N THR A 4 6.57 3.91 3.68
CA THR A 4 5.97 2.60 3.98
C THR A 4 5.23 2.09 2.76
N ILE A 5 5.46 0.84 2.38
CA ILE A 5 4.64 0.10 1.41
C ILE A 5 3.74 -0.86 2.19
N ILE A 6 2.44 -0.73 1.99
CA ILE A 6 1.45 -1.72 2.42
C ILE A 6 1.19 -2.63 1.22
N LYS A 7 1.61 -3.89 1.31
CA LYS A 7 1.50 -4.91 0.26
C LYS A 7 0.20 -5.70 0.39
N ASN A 8 -0.40 -6.07 -0.76
CA ASN A 8 -1.58 -6.95 -0.83
C ASN A 8 -2.78 -6.43 -0.01
N ALA A 9 -3.02 -5.12 -0.03
CA ALA A 9 -4.12 -4.51 0.71
C ALA A 9 -5.44 -4.61 -0.05
N THR A 10 -6.53 -4.93 0.65
CA THR A 10 -7.89 -4.74 0.13
C THR A 10 -8.24 -3.25 0.18
N LEU A 11 -8.18 -2.56 -0.96
CA LEU A 11 -8.60 -1.17 -1.08
C LEU A 11 -10.10 -1.08 -1.26
N VAL A 12 -10.75 -0.28 -0.41
CA VAL A 12 -12.16 0.10 -0.54
C VAL A 12 -12.21 1.57 -0.93
N ASN A 13 -12.54 1.85 -2.19
CA ASN A 13 -12.66 3.22 -2.70
C ASN A 13 -13.90 3.37 -3.58
N GLU A 14 -14.73 4.37 -3.28
CA GLU A 14 -15.94 4.71 -4.07
C GLU A 14 -16.85 3.49 -4.37
N GLY A 15 -17.04 2.62 -3.37
CA GLY A 15 -17.88 1.41 -3.51
C GLY A 15 -17.24 0.27 -4.30
N ARG A 16 -15.96 0.38 -4.67
CA ARG A 16 -15.19 -0.68 -5.32
C ARG A 16 -14.18 -1.27 -4.34
N MET A 17 -14.04 -2.58 -4.40
CA MET A 17 -13.04 -3.33 -3.63
C MET A 17 -12.05 -4.00 -4.58
N TYR A 18 -10.76 -3.81 -4.36
CA TYR A 18 -9.72 -4.47 -5.15
C TYR A 18 -8.40 -4.59 -4.36
N GLU A 19 -7.62 -5.61 -4.68
CA GLU A 19 -6.29 -5.82 -4.09
C GLU A 19 -5.24 -4.94 -4.80
N SER A 20 -4.44 -4.20 -4.04
CA SER A 20 -3.31 -3.41 -4.54
C SER A 20 -2.30 -3.12 -3.42
N ASP A 21 -1.15 -2.59 -3.82
CA ASP A 21 -0.17 -2.02 -2.89
C ASP A 21 -0.39 -0.51 -2.72
N VAL A 22 -0.03 0.02 -1.55
CA VAL A 22 -0.12 1.44 -1.22
C VAL A 22 1.22 1.94 -0.71
N LEU A 23 1.80 2.95 -1.37
CA LEU A 23 3.00 3.63 -0.90
C LEU A 23 2.61 4.92 -0.18
N VAL A 24 3.03 5.03 1.07
CA VAL A 24 2.83 6.18 1.94
C VAL A 24 4.17 6.86 2.18
N ASP A 25 4.21 8.18 1.98
CA ASP A 25 5.35 9.03 2.36
C ASP A 25 4.85 10.24 3.15
N LYS A 26 5.48 10.50 4.29
CA LYS A 26 5.14 11.63 5.19
C LYS A 26 3.64 11.74 5.50
N GLY A 27 2.98 10.60 5.73
CA GLY A 27 1.56 10.54 6.07
C GLY A 27 0.60 10.77 4.91
N ARG A 28 1.08 10.73 3.65
CA ARG A 28 0.25 10.83 2.45
C ARG A 28 0.45 9.62 1.55
N ILE A 29 -0.64 9.16 0.95
CA ILE A 29 -0.56 8.17 -0.13
C ILE A 29 0.04 8.87 -1.35
N ILE A 30 1.19 8.38 -1.82
CA ILE A 30 1.88 8.94 -2.99
C ILE A 30 1.77 8.02 -4.22
N ARG A 31 1.40 6.75 -4.03
CA ARG A 31 1.14 5.80 -5.12
C ARG A 31 0.20 4.69 -4.66
N ILE A 32 -0.69 4.28 -5.55
CA ILE A 32 -1.50 3.07 -5.47
C ILE A 32 -1.29 2.32 -6.77
N ASP A 33 -0.75 1.11 -6.70
CA ASP A 33 -0.42 0.29 -7.88
C ASP A 33 -0.24 -1.17 -7.47
N LYS A 34 -0.06 -2.06 -8.44
CA LYS A 34 0.35 -3.45 -8.16
C LYS A 34 1.87 -3.55 -8.12
N ASP A 35 2.37 -4.47 -7.29
CA ASP A 35 3.78 -4.85 -7.21
C ASP A 35 4.75 -3.68 -6.96
N ILE A 36 4.40 -2.75 -6.06
CA ILE A 36 5.25 -1.60 -5.71
C ILE A 36 6.52 -2.09 -5.01
N SER A 37 7.67 -1.56 -5.43
CA SER A 37 8.96 -1.72 -4.75
C SER A 37 9.61 -0.36 -4.54
N ASP A 38 10.24 -0.17 -3.38
CA ASP A 38 11.03 1.00 -3.02
C ASP A 38 12.06 0.57 -1.98
N GLU A 39 13.35 0.73 -2.28
CA GLU A 39 14.45 0.27 -1.42
C GLU A 39 14.52 1.01 -0.07
N ALA A 40 13.96 2.22 -0.02
CA ALA A 40 13.96 3.06 1.18
C ALA A 40 12.65 2.94 1.99
N ALA A 41 11.70 2.12 1.54
CA ALA A 41 10.43 1.93 2.22
C ALA A 41 10.43 0.68 3.11
N GLU A 42 9.84 0.82 4.28
CA GLU A 42 9.45 -0.32 5.10
C GLU A 42 8.30 -1.06 4.43
N VAL A 43 8.40 -2.38 4.30
CA VAL A 43 7.39 -3.22 3.65
C VAL A 43 6.55 -3.93 4.71
N ILE A 44 5.24 -3.72 4.65
CA ILE A 44 4.25 -4.39 5.49
C ILE A 44 3.36 -5.22 4.58
N ASP A 45 3.47 -6.54 4.63
CA ASP A 45 2.61 -7.46 3.89
C ASP A 45 1.41 -7.87 4.74
N ILE A 46 0.21 -7.50 4.28
CA ILE A 46 -1.05 -7.78 4.97
C ILE A 46 -1.89 -8.83 4.24
N LYS A 47 -1.29 -9.62 3.36
CA LYS A 47 -1.98 -10.70 2.65
C LYS A 47 -2.78 -11.59 3.61
N GLY A 48 -4.08 -11.72 3.36
CA GLY A 48 -4.99 -12.53 4.19
C GLY A 48 -5.42 -11.88 5.51
N GLN A 49 -5.03 -10.62 5.75
CA GLN A 49 -5.58 -9.78 6.79
C GLN A 49 -6.64 -8.87 6.15
N TRP A 50 -7.80 -8.80 6.78
CA TRP A 50 -9.08 -8.41 6.18
C TRP A 50 -9.16 -6.93 5.81
#